data_AF-K6V041-F1
#
_entry.id   AF-K6V041-F1
#
_cell.length_a   1.000
_cell.length_b   1.000
_cell.length_c   1.000
_cell.angle_alpha   90.00
_cell.angle_beta   90.00
_cell.angle_gamma   90.00
#
_symmetry.space_group_name_H-M   'P 1'
#
loop_
_entity.id
_entity.type
_entity.pdbx_description
1 polymer ?
#
loop_
_entity_poly.entity_id
_entity_poly.type
_entity_poly.pdbx_seq_one_letter_code
_entity_poly.pdbx_strand_id
1 'polypeptide(L)'
;MRRIGIDEIAYRKGHRYRTVVVDHDTGRLAWAGEGGNKESLQRFFDELGDTRTQQLTHISADGATWIEAVLTERAPHTYRCMDGCHVIQWANRALDRCRSRLRGTVAGLSDTDRKHLRWALLKNPEDLTDNQRLVRETLVADVNNDLAVAYQLKEGLRHLYWRTYRDPERALNTWIRRAHSSGIPETISLATSVENHKIQIINAINCDMSNALAEATNTHLRALTKRSYGFHSADALIAMAPLTRGGVRPALPHQQTRPIKGSGGRTGVRTQWQKRSDYVALQRFCQR
;
A
#
# COMPACT_ATOMS: atom_id res chain seq x y z
N MET A 1 14.00 -4.83 15.90
CA MET A 1 13.11 -4.17 14.94
C MET A 1 13.94 -3.16 14.16
N ARG A 2 14.18 -3.41 12.87
CA ARG A 2 14.94 -2.48 12.00
C ARG A 2 14.10 -1.90 10.88
N ARG A 3 12.99 -2.56 10.53
CA ARG A 3 12.10 -2.19 9.43
C ARG A 3 10.68 -2.13 9.97
N ILE A 4 10.00 -1.01 9.75
CA ILE A 4 8.65 -0.81 10.28
C ILE A 4 7.66 -0.36 9.21
N GLY A 5 6.40 -0.70 9.38
CA GLY A 5 5.27 -0.19 8.60
C GLY A 5 4.37 0.66 9.47
N ILE A 6 3.99 1.84 8.98
CA ILE A 6 3.10 2.78 9.64
C ILE A 6 1.81 2.86 8.83
N ASP A 7 0.66 2.72 9.48
CA ASP A 7 -0.65 2.83 8.83
C ASP A 7 -1.74 3.34 9.80
N GLU A 8 -2.88 3.78 9.26
CA GLU A 8 -4.05 4.21 10.05
C GLU A 8 -5.15 3.14 10.13
N ILE A 9 -5.84 3.03 11.27
CA ILE A 9 -7.00 2.13 11.43
C ILE A 9 -8.27 2.82 11.98
N ALA A 10 -9.32 2.84 11.17
CA ALA A 10 -10.66 3.10 11.71
C ALA A 10 -11.22 1.88 12.46
N TYR A 11 -11.68 2.07 13.71
CA TYR A 11 -12.34 0.99 14.48
C TYR A 11 -13.85 1.12 14.59
N ARG A 12 -14.37 2.36 14.54
CA ARG A 12 -15.81 2.62 14.50
C ARG A 12 -16.08 3.57 13.37
N LYS A 13 -17.24 3.45 12.73
CA LYS A 13 -17.67 4.37 11.68
C LYS A 13 -17.63 5.81 12.24
N GLY A 14 -16.76 6.65 11.70
CA GLY A 14 -16.55 8.03 12.18
C GLY A 14 -15.47 8.23 13.25
N HIS A 15 -15.00 7.17 13.93
CA HIS A 15 -13.91 7.26 14.92
C HIS A 15 -12.68 6.48 14.46
N ARG A 16 -11.53 7.15 14.43
CA ARG A 16 -10.30 6.60 13.87
C ARG A 16 -9.22 6.46 14.97
N TYR A 17 -8.64 5.26 15.13
CA TYR A 17 -7.32 5.08 15.77
C TYR A 17 -6.28 5.16 14.69
N ARG A 18 -5.52 6.22 14.60
CA ARG A 18 -4.94 6.50 13.30
C ARG A 18 -3.47 6.14 13.20
N THR A 19 -2.84 5.53 14.21
CA THR A 19 -1.45 5.09 14.04
C THR A 19 -1.20 3.70 14.60
N VAL A 20 -0.86 2.79 13.70
CA VAL A 20 -0.42 1.42 13.96
C VAL A 20 0.99 1.30 13.39
N VAL A 21 1.92 0.79 14.19
CA VAL A 21 3.28 0.49 13.77
C VAL A 21 3.50 -1.02 13.85
N VAL A 22 3.92 -1.61 12.73
CA VAL A 22 4.19 -3.04 12.60
C VAL A 22 5.66 -3.25 12.31
N ASP A 23 6.27 -4.24 12.97
CA ASP A 23 7.63 -4.69 12.66
C ASP A 23 7.59 -5.59 11.43
N HIS A 24 8.24 -5.16 10.34
CA HIS A 24 8.31 -5.94 9.09
C HIS A 24 9.17 -7.20 9.22
N ASP A 25 10.07 -7.27 10.20
CA ASP A 25 10.92 -8.44 10.42
C ASP A 25 10.13 -9.59 11.05
N THR A 26 9.16 -9.27 11.90
CA THR A 26 8.41 -10.27 12.69
C THR A 26 6.93 -10.35 12.32
N GLY A 27 6.41 -9.39 11.56
CA GLY A 27 4.98 -9.23 11.28
C GLY A 27 4.15 -8.93 12.53
N ARG A 28 4.78 -8.48 13.61
CA ARG A 28 4.12 -8.19 14.89
C ARG A 28 3.75 -6.73 14.98
N LEU A 29 2.64 -6.47 15.67
CA LEU A 29 2.30 -5.12 16.10
C LEU A 29 3.36 -4.63 17.09
N ALA A 30 4.12 -3.62 16.71
CA ALA A 30 5.13 -3.00 17.56
C ALA A 30 4.51 -1.93 18.45
N TRP A 31 3.56 -1.17 17.92
CA TRP A 31 2.91 -0.08 18.65
C TRP A 31 1.55 0.25 18.06
N ALA A 32 0.61 0.70 18.89
CA ALA A 32 -0.65 1.29 18.46
C ALA A 32 -0.99 2.44 19.41
N GLY A 33 -1.48 3.55 18.86
CA GLY A 33 -1.86 4.71 19.65
C GLY A 33 -3.08 5.42 19.09
N GLU A 34 -3.73 6.18 19.97
CA GLU A 34 -4.85 7.02 19.59
C GLU A 34 -4.37 8.26 18.84
N GLY A 35 -5.09 8.68 17.79
CA GLY A 35 -4.71 9.82 16.95
C GLY A 35 -3.90 9.40 15.72
N GLY A 36 -3.76 10.34 14.77
CA GLY A 36 -3.23 10.16 13.39
C GLY A 36 -2.82 11.48 12.82
N ASN A 37 -1.84 11.98 13.50
CA ASN A 37 -1.33 13.31 13.44
C ASN A 37 0.11 13.23 13.93
N LYS A 38 0.80 14.37 13.86
CA LYS A 38 2.20 14.44 14.20
C LYS A 38 2.44 14.01 15.64
N GLU A 39 1.56 14.42 16.56
CA GLU A 39 1.67 14.19 18.00
C GLU A 39 1.64 12.69 18.33
N SER A 40 0.81 11.91 17.63
CA SER A 40 0.69 10.47 17.87
C SER A 40 1.93 9.71 17.43
N LEU A 41 2.50 10.09 16.28
CA LEU A 41 3.72 9.46 15.79
C LEU A 41 4.98 9.95 16.54
N GLN A 42 4.99 11.21 16.99
CA GLN A 42 6.03 11.71 17.90
C GLN A 42 6.06 10.91 19.20
N ARG A 43 4.90 10.65 19.83
CA ARG A 43 4.80 9.78 21.01
C ARG A 43 5.38 8.39 20.76
N PHE A 44 5.12 7.78 19.61
CA PHE A 44 5.76 6.51 19.25
C PHE A 44 7.29 6.62 19.27
N PHE A 45 7.87 7.67 18.68
CA PHE A 45 9.32 7.87 18.70
C PHE A 45 9.87 8.19 20.09
N ASP A 46 9.10 8.88 20.94
CA ASP A 46 9.45 9.14 22.34
C ASP A 46 9.53 7.84 23.14
N GLU A 47 8.53 6.96 22.99
CA GLU A 47 8.47 5.65 23.64
C GLU A 47 9.51 4.66 23.06
N LEU A 48 9.77 4.75 21.75
CA LEU A 48 10.84 3.97 21.11
C LEU A 48 12.20 4.40 21.65
N GLY A 49 12.41 5.70 21.83
CA GLY A 49 13.64 6.29 22.32
C GLY A 49 14.77 6.30 21.27
N ASP A 50 15.69 7.25 21.42
CA ASP A 50 16.69 7.56 20.39
C ASP A 50 17.56 6.35 20.00
N THR A 51 17.99 5.55 20.97
CA THR A 51 18.84 4.38 20.72
C THR A 51 18.18 3.38 19.76
N ARG A 52 16.87 3.12 19.92
CA ARG A 52 16.15 2.19 19.04
C ARG A 52 15.73 2.86 17.73
N THR A 53 15.44 4.16 17.76
CA THR A 53 15.18 4.95 16.56
C THR A 53 16.36 4.94 15.60
N GLN A 54 17.59 5.06 16.09
CA GLN A 54 18.82 4.97 15.27
C GLN A 54 19.10 3.58 14.70
N GLN A 55 18.41 2.54 15.16
CA GLN A 55 18.50 1.19 14.59
C GLN A 55 17.50 0.98 13.45
N LEU A 56 16.55 1.90 13.27
CA LEU A 56 15.66 1.85 12.13
C LEU A 56 16.45 2.08 10.85
N THR A 57 16.05 1.36 9.81
CA THR A 57 16.71 1.42 8.50
C THR A 57 15.70 1.72 7.41
N HIS A 58 14.50 1.18 7.53
CA HIS A 58 13.46 1.30 6.52
C HIS A 58 12.11 1.53 7.18
N ILE A 59 11.32 2.43 6.61
CA ILE A 59 9.97 2.75 7.07
C ILE A 59 9.05 2.75 5.86
N SER A 60 8.03 1.89 5.85
CA SER A 60 6.93 1.99 4.87
C SER A 60 5.75 2.74 5.48
N ALA A 61 5.15 3.63 4.70
CA ALA A 61 3.95 4.35 5.11
C ALA A 61 3.14 4.77 3.88
N ASP A 62 1.95 5.31 4.11
CA ASP A 62 1.25 6.09 3.10
C ASP A 62 1.95 7.45 2.87
N GLY A 63 1.48 8.18 1.86
CA GLY A 63 2.02 9.49 1.48
C GLY A 63 1.47 10.65 2.30
N ALA A 64 1.08 10.43 3.57
CA ALA A 64 0.57 11.51 4.40
C ALA A 64 1.68 12.50 4.78
N THR A 65 1.45 13.78 4.50
CA THR A 65 2.43 14.87 4.74
C THR A 65 2.84 14.99 6.21
N TRP A 66 1.95 14.63 7.14
CA TRP A 66 2.26 14.65 8.57
C TRP A 66 3.21 13.52 8.97
N ILE A 67 3.15 12.34 8.32
CA ILE A 67 4.12 11.26 8.53
C ILE A 67 5.47 11.72 8.03
N GLU A 68 5.52 12.26 6.82
CA GLU A 68 6.75 12.76 6.22
C GLU A 68 7.45 13.79 7.12
N ALA A 69 6.70 14.76 7.66
CA ALA A 69 7.24 15.77 8.56
C ALA A 69 7.90 15.14 9.80
N VAL A 70 7.23 14.20 10.47
CA VAL A 70 7.77 13.54 11.68
C VAL A 70 8.97 12.66 11.34
N LEU A 71 8.94 11.93 10.23
CA LEU A 71 10.06 11.09 9.83
C LEU A 71 11.30 11.91 9.44
N THR A 72 11.13 13.12 8.92
CA THR A 72 12.24 14.06 8.63
C THR A 72 12.92 14.55 9.89
N GLU A 73 12.15 14.73 10.95
CA GLU A 73 12.70 15.15 12.24
C GLU A 73 13.30 13.97 13.02
N ARG A 74 12.54 12.88 13.19
CA ARG A 74 12.85 11.82 14.14
C ARG A 74 13.71 10.69 13.56
N ALA A 75 13.61 10.44 12.25
CA ALA A 75 14.30 9.32 11.60
C ALA A 75 14.84 9.67 10.19
N PRO A 76 15.62 10.77 10.04
CA PRO A 76 16.08 11.26 8.73
C PRO A 76 17.00 10.29 7.99
N HIS A 77 17.67 9.38 8.71
CA HIS A 77 18.59 8.40 8.15
C HIS A 77 17.89 7.20 7.48
N THR A 78 16.56 7.06 7.64
CA THR A 78 15.83 5.88 7.18
C THR A 78 15.42 5.96 5.72
N TYR A 79 15.46 4.82 5.03
CA TYR A 79 14.83 4.65 3.72
C TYR A 79 13.31 4.65 3.88
N ARG A 80 12.69 5.77 3.55
CA ARG A 80 11.24 5.88 3.49
C ARG A 80 10.74 5.29 2.19
N CYS A 81 9.74 4.43 2.28
CA CYS A 81 9.20 3.70 1.16
C CYS A 81 7.70 3.96 1.06
N MET A 82 7.30 4.45 -0.11
CA MET A 82 5.90 4.72 -0.42
C MET A 82 5.18 3.39 -0.67
N ASP A 83 4.07 3.19 0.04
CA ASP A 83 3.27 2.00 -0.15
C ASP A 83 2.66 1.91 -1.56
N GLY A 84 2.95 0.80 -2.25
CA GLY A 84 2.48 0.56 -3.62
C GLY A 84 0.96 0.50 -3.73
N CYS A 85 0.26 -0.06 -2.73
CA CYS A 85 -1.20 -0.09 -2.73
C CYS A 85 -1.80 1.31 -2.78
N HIS A 86 -1.24 2.27 -2.03
CA HIS A 86 -1.68 3.66 -2.04
C HIS A 86 -1.42 4.36 -3.39
N VAL A 87 -0.26 4.13 -4.00
CA VAL A 87 0.06 4.67 -5.33
C VAL A 87 -0.89 4.14 -6.40
N ILE A 88 -1.21 2.84 -6.36
CA ILE A 88 -2.18 2.24 -7.27
C ILE A 88 -3.61 2.75 -7.00
N GLN A 89 -3.96 3.04 -5.75
CA GLN A 89 -5.23 3.71 -5.45
C GLN A 89 -5.31 5.11 -6.06
N TRP A 90 -4.22 5.90 -6.05
CA TRP A 90 -4.19 7.19 -6.75
C TRP A 90 -4.45 7.02 -8.25
N ALA A 91 -3.79 6.05 -8.88
CA ALA A 91 -3.98 5.75 -10.30
C ALA A 91 -5.42 5.30 -10.62
N ASN A 92 -6.00 4.44 -9.78
CA ASN A 92 -7.40 4.01 -9.92
C ASN A 92 -8.38 5.20 -9.83
N ARG A 93 -8.14 6.14 -8.89
CA ARG A 93 -8.98 7.34 -8.75
C ARG A 93 -8.83 8.27 -9.95
N ALA A 94 -7.61 8.46 -10.46
CA ALA A 94 -7.36 9.25 -11.65
C ALA A 94 -8.08 8.65 -12.88
N LEU A 95 -7.96 7.34 -13.07
CA LEU A 95 -8.64 6.61 -14.14
C LEU A 95 -10.17 6.69 -14.02
N ASP A 96 -10.73 6.54 -12.82
CA ASP A 96 -12.19 6.61 -12.63
C ASP A 96 -12.75 8.03 -12.88
N ARG A 97 -11.98 9.08 -12.56
CA ARG A 97 -12.31 10.47 -12.90
C ARG A 97 -12.26 10.69 -14.41
N CYS A 98 -11.19 10.26 -15.07
CA CYS A 98 -11.05 10.33 -16.53
C CYS A 98 -12.20 9.59 -17.23
N ARG A 99 -12.51 8.36 -16.77
CA ARG A 99 -13.68 7.59 -17.22
C ARG A 99 -14.97 8.37 -17.06
N SER A 100 -15.20 9.00 -15.91
CA SER A 100 -16.43 9.74 -15.65
C SER A 100 -16.59 10.94 -16.58
N ARG A 101 -15.49 11.65 -16.89
CA ARG A 101 -15.45 12.75 -17.84
C ARG A 101 -15.73 12.30 -19.28
N LEU A 102 -15.16 11.16 -19.70
CA LEU A 102 -15.20 10.68 -21.08
C LEU A 102 -16.33 9.69 -21.38
N ARG A 103 -17.03 9.17 -20.36
CA ARG A 103 -18.04 8.11 -20.52
C ARG A 103 -19.09 8.42 -21.59
N GLY A 104 -19.45 9.69 -21.80
CA GLY A 104 -20.42 10.10 -22.82
C GLY A 104 -19.86 10.26 -24.23
N THR A 105 -18.54 10.42 -24.38
CA THR A 105 -17.88 10.75 -25.65
C THR A 105 -17.13 9.58 -26.28
N VAL A 106 -16.88 8.49 -25.53
CA VAL A 106 -16.24 7.28 -26.09
C VAL A 106 -17.09 6.73 -27.23
N ALA A 107 -16.55 6.69 -28.45
CA ALA A 107 -17.22 6.11 -29.62
C ALA A 107 -17.16 4.57 -29.60
N GLY A 108 -18.04 3.91 -30.35
CA GLY A 108 -18.00 2.45 -30.52
C GLY A 108 -18.47 1.60 -29.33
N LEU A 109 -19.00 2.22 -28.26
CA LEU A 109 -19.57 1.52 -27.11
C LEU A 109 -21.09 1.68 -27.04
N SER A 110 -21.80 0.56 -26.83
CA SER A 110 -23.23 0.56 -26.52
C SER A 110 -23.51 1.13 -25.13
N ASP A 111 -24.76 1.48 -24.82
CA ASP A 111 -25.15 1.93 -23.47
C ASP A 111 -24.89 0.87 -22.39
N THR A 112 -24.98 -0.40 -22.75
CA THR A 112 -24.63 -1.52 -21.87
C THR A 112 -23.14 -1.55 -21.60
N ASP A 113 -22.30 -1.40 -22.63
CA ASP A 113 -20.85 -1.37 -22.47
C ASP A 113 -20.40 -0.18 -21.61
N ARG A 114 -21.03 0.99 -21.78
CA ARG A 114 -20.80 2.17 -20.94
C ARG A 114 -21.13 1.95 -19.46
N LYS A 115 -22.03 1.03 -19.11
CA LYS A 115 -22.30 0.62 -17.72
C LYS A 115 -21.19 -0.28 -17.18
N HIS A 116 -20.61 -1.13 -18.02
CA HIS A 116 -19.55 -2.07 -17.64
C HIS A 116 -18.14 -1.47 -17.66
N LEU A 117 -17.95 -0.31 -18.31
CA LEU A 117 -16.68 0.38 -18.48
C LEU A 117 -15.89 0.58 -17.17
N ARG A 118 -16.57 0.89 -16.06
CA ARG A 118 -15.93 1.04 -14.74
C ARG A 118 -15.22 -0.25 -14.32
N TRP A 119 -15.90 -1.38 -14.43
CA TRP A 119 -15.37 -2.68 -14.00
C TRP A 119 -14.34 -3.23 -14.97
N ALA A 120 -14.53 -2.98 -16.27
CA ALA A 120 -13.55 -3.34 -17.31
C ALA A 120 -12.18 -2.65 -17.10
N LEU A 121 -12.18 -1.44 -16.54
CA LEU A 121 -10.98 -0.63 -16.32
C LEU A 121 -10.32 -0.83 -14.95
N LEU A 122 -11.11 -1.02 -13.89
CA LEU A 122 -10.60 -1.03 -12.52
C LEU A 122 -10.19 -2.42 -12.02
N LYS A 123 -10.80 -3.50 -12.54
CA LYS A 123 -10.44 -4.86 -12.14
C LYS A 123 -9.07 -5.26 -12.68
N ASN A 124 -8.45 -6.25 -12.02
CA ASN A 124 -7.26 -6.86 -12.60
C ASN A 124 -7.66 -7.63 -13.87
N PRO A 125 -6.77 -7.69 -14.87
CA PRO A 125 -7.04 -8.40 -16.13
C PRO A 125 -7.52 -9.85 -15.97
N GLU A 126 -7.03 -10.53 -14.94
CA GLU A 126 -7.37 -11.90 -14.55
C GLU A 126 -8.78 -12.06 -13.96
N ASP A 127 -9.38 -10.98 -13.45
CA ASP A 127 -10.69 -10.99 -12.75
C ASP A 127 -11.85 -10.51 -13.65
N LEU A 128 -11.58 -10.32 -14.94
CA LEU A 128 -12.54 -9.81 -15.92
C LEU A 128 -13.43 -10.93 -16.46
N THR A 129 -14.73 -10.63 -16.57
CA THR A 129 -15.66 -11.45 -17.35
C THR A 129 -15.40 -11.25 -18.85
N ASP A 130 -15.87 -12.17 -19.70
CA ASP A 130 -15.65 -12.07 -21.15
C ASP A 130 -16.17 -10.75 -21.74
N ASN A 131 -17.37 -10.31 -21.32
CA ASN A 131 -17.92 -9.01 -21.72
C ASN A 131 -17.04 -7.83 -21.26
N GLN A 132 -16.49 -7.88 -20.04
CA GLN A 132 -15.61 -6.82 -19.55
C GLN A 132 -14.27 -6.80 -20.29
N ARG A 133 -13.75 -7.98 -20.65
CA ARG A 133 -12.54 -8.12 -21.45
C ARG A 133 -12.73 -7.52 -22.84
N LEU A 134 -13.83 -7.86 -23.53
CA LEU A 134 -14.16 -7.34 -24.84
C LEU A 134 -14.26 -5.81 -24.82
N VAL A 135 -15.02 -5.23 -23.88
CA VAL A 135 -15.15 -3.77 -23.73
C VAL A 135 -13.79 -3.10 -23.55
N ARG A 136 -12.91 -3.71 -22.75
CA ARG A 136 -11.55 -3.19 -22.55
C ARG A 136 -10.71 -3.29 -23.83
N GLU A 137 -10.77 -4.41 -24.55
CA GLU A 137 -10.02 -4.60 -25.79
C GLU A 137 -10.45 -3.61 -26.86
N THR A 138 -11.77 -3.40 -27.04
CA THR A 138 -12.32 -2.38 -27.92
C THR A 138 -11.82 -0.98 -27.55
N LEU A 139 -11.79 -0.66 -26.26
CA LEU A 139 -11.31 0.64 -25.79
C LEU A 139 -9.80 0.81 -26.04
N VAL A 140 -9.00 -0.21 -25.71
CA VAL A 140 -7.53 -0.14 -25.80
C VAL A 140 -7.05 -0.18 -27.26
N ALA A 141 -7.84 -0.73 -28.18
CA ALA A 141 -7.56 -0.71 -29.61
C ALA A 141 -7.56 0.72 -30.20
N ASP A 142 -8.32 1.65 -29.60
CA ASP A 142 -8.34 3.04 -30.00
C ASP A 142 -7.20 3.82 -29.31
N VAL A 143 -6.05 3.89 -29.99
CA VAL A 143 -4.85 4.59 -29.51
C VAL A 143 -5.03 6.11 -29.35
N ASN A 144 -6.05 6.70 -29.96
CA ASN A 144 -6.36 8.14 -29.83
C ASN A 144 -7.34 8.42 -28.67
N ASN A 145 -7.72 7.39 -27.92
CA ASN A 145 -8.64 7.53 -26.81
C ASN A 145 -7.89 7.88 -25.52
N ASP A 146 -8.14 9.07 -24.99
CA ASP A 146 -7.64 9.52 -23.68
C ASP A 146 -7.85 8.47 -22.57
N LEU A 147 -8.98 7.75 -22.59
CA LEU A 147 -9.27 6.73 -21.59
C LEU A 147 -8.40 5.48 -21.74
N ALA A 148 -8.04 5.12 -22.97
CA ALA A 148 -7.09 4.04 -23.25
C ALA A 148 -5.67 4.43 -22.78
N VAL A 149 -5.25 5.66 -23.07
CA VAL A 149 -3.95 6.20 -22.60
C VAL A 149 -3.90 6.24 -21.08
N ALA A 150 -4.95 6.73 -20.41
CA ALA A 150 -5.04 6.74 -18.95
C ALA A 150 -4.98 5.32 -18.36
N TYR A 151 -5.64 4.34 -18.99
CA TYR A 151 -5.57 2.94 -18.57
C TYR A 151 -4.15 2.37 -18.70
N GLN A 152 -3.49 2.60 -19.84
CA GLN A 152 -2.11 2.15 -20.08
C GLN A 152 -1.14 2.77 -19.06
N LEU A 153 -1.30 4.05 -18.70
CA LEU A 153 -0.48 4.69 -17.69
C LEU A 153 -0.71 4.11 -16.30
N LYS A 154 -1.96 3.80 -15.93
CA LYS A 154 -2.26 3.08 -14.68
C LYS A 154 -1.60 1.70 -14.64
N GLU A 155 -1.68 0.91 -15.72
CA GLU A 155 -1.03 -0.40 -15.78
C GLU A 155 0.50 -0.28 -15.81
N GLY A 156 1.05 0.76 -16.43
CA GLY A 156 2.48 1.07 -16.39
C GLY A 156 2.98 1.30 -14.96
N LEU A 157 2.20 2.02 -14.14
CA LEU A 157 2.52 2.24 -12.73
C LEU A 157 2.39 0.95 -11.90
N ARG A 158 1.37 0.12 -12.20
CA ARG A 158 1.27 -1.25 -11.66
C ARG A 158 2.49 -2.08 -12.06
N HIS A 159 2.98 -1.97 -13.29
CA HIS A 159 4.13 -2.75 -13.71
C HIS A 159 5.41 -2.37 -12.95
N LEU A 160 5.59 -1.07 -12.65
CA LEU A 160 6.75 -0.54 -11.94
C LEU A 160 6.95 -1.19 -10.56
N TYR A 161 5.87 -1.48 -9.83
CA TYR A 161 5.93 -2.07 -8.50
C TYR A 161 6.09 -3.60 -8.48
N TRP A 162 5.70 -4.31 -9.55
CA TRP A 162 5.67 -5.78 -9.56
C TRP A 162 6.83 -6.43 -10.31
N ARG A 163 7.67 -5.65 -11.00
CA ARG A 163 8.82 -6.13 -11.76
C ARG A 163 10.13 -5.66 -11.12
N THR A 164 11.17 -6.47 -11.26
CA THR A 164 12.54 -6.05 -10.96
C THR A 164 13.06 -5.21 -12.12
N TYR A 165 13.45 -3.97 -11.83
CA TYR A 165 14.09 -3.08 -12.80
C TYR A 165 15.58 -2.99 -12.51
N ARG A 166 16.40 -2.98 -13.56
CA ARG A 166 17.83 -2.65 -13.45
C ARG A 166 18.05 -1.19 -13.03
N ASP A 167 17.14 -0.33 -13.48
CA ASP A 167 17.15 1.11 -13.22
C ASP A 167 15.70 1.59 -12.99
N PRO A 168 15.17 1.47 -11.76
CA PRO A 168 13.80 1.90 -11.45
C PRO A 168 13.63 3.40 -11.55
N GLU A 169 14.69 4.19 -11.31
CA GLU A 169 14.63 5.64 -11.44
C GLU A 169 14.36 6.06 -12.89
N ARG A 170 15.11 5.53 -13.86
CA ARG A 170 14.86 5.83 -15.27
C ARG A 170 13.48 5.38 -15.72
N ALA A 171 13.03 4.22 -15.25
CA ALA A 171 11.70 3.70 -15.59
C ALA A 171 10.59 4.64 -15.05
N LEU A 172 10.71 5.08 -13.79
CA LEU A 172 9.75 6.00 -13.17
C LEU A 172 9.79 7.38 -13.83
N ASN A 173 10.97 7.95 -14.10
CA ASN A 173 11.12 9.23 -14.81
C ASN A 173 10.48 9.17 -16.21
N THR A 174 10.62 8.04 -16.90
CA THR A 174 10.01 7.83 -18.22
C THR A 174 8.49 7.80 -18.11
N TRP A 175 7.96 7.14 -17.08
CA TRP A 175 6.52 7.12 -16.81
C TRP A 175 5.99 8.51 -16.48
N ILE A 176 6.67 9.28 -15.60
CA ILE A 176 6.30 10.64 -15.21
C ILE A 176 6.24 11.54 -16.45
N ARG A 177 7.28 11.54 -17.30
CA ARG A 177 7.29 12.33 -18.54
C ARG A 177 6.10 12.01 -19.45
N ARG A 178 5.83 10.71 -19.67
CA ARG A 178 4.69 10.28 -20.50
C ARG A 178 3.35 10.72 -19.91
N ALA A 179 3.21 10.65 -18.59
CA ALA A 179 1.99 11.09 -17.90
C ALA A 179 1.78 12.60 -18.02
N HIS A 180 2.84 13.42 -17.90
CA HIS A 180 2.76 14.87 -18.14
C HIS A 180 2.44 15.22 -19.60
N SER A 181 3.05 14.52 -20.56
CA SER A 181 2.81 14.74 -21.98
C SER A 181 1.49 14.16 -22.51
N SER A 182 0.68 13.52 -21.66
CA SER A 182 -0.56 12.87 -22.08
C SER A 182 -1.69 13.83 -22.46
N GLY A 183 -1.64 15.09 -22.00
CA GLY A 183 -2.74 16.05 -22.17
C GLY A 183 -3.99 15.76 -21.32
N ILE A 184 -3.99 14.69 -20.51
CA ILE A 184 -5.13 14.26 -19.70
C ILE A 184 -5.01 14.87 -18.28
N PRO A 185 -5.91 15.77 -17.86
CA PRO A 185 -5.79 16.48 -16.59
C PRO A 185 -5.64 15.57 -15.36
N GLU A 186 -6.40 14.47 -15.32
CA GLU A 186 -6.38 13.53 -14.19
C GLU A 186 -5.05 12.78 -14.10
N THR A 187 -4.46 12.47 -15.25
CA THR A 187 -3.16 11.79 -15.37
C THR A 187 -2.01 12.74 -15.03
N ILE A 188 -2.09 14.00 -15.46
CA ILE A 188 -1.10 15.03 -15.11
C ILE A 188 -1.09 15.26 -13.60
N SER A 189 -2.27 15.37 -12.97
CA SER A 189 -2.39 15.48 -11.51
C SER A 189 -1.83 14.26 -10.77
N LEU A 190 -2.05 13.06 -11.32
CA LEU A 190 -1.43 11.83 -10.81
C LEU A 190 0.11 11.89 -10.94
N ALA A 191 0.63 12.35 -12.08
CA ALA A 191 2.06 12.47 -12.33
C ALA A 191 2.74 13.38 -11.30
N THR A 192 2.17 14.55 -11.03
CA THR A 192 2.65 15.45 -9.97
C THR A 192 2.65 14.78 -8.59
N SER A 193 1.61 14.00 -8.28
CA SER A 193 1.53 13.28 -7.00
C SER A 193 2.62 12.22 -6.87
N VAL A 194 2.89 11.50 -7.97
CA VAL A 194 3.95 10.48 -8.06
C VAL A 194 5.33 11.12 -8.00
N GLU A 195 5.53 12.25 -8.68
CA GLU A 195 6.79 13.00 -8.69
C GLU A 195 7.16 13.51 -7.29
N ASN A 196 6.19 14.06 -6.56
CA ASN A 196 6.38 14.49 -5.17
C ASN A 196 6.86 13.35 -4.24
N HIS A 197 6.55 12.10 -4.58
CA HIS A 197 6.94 10.91 -3.81
C HIS A 197 7.99 10.05 -4.52
N LYS A 198 8.67 10.58 -5.54
CA LYS A 198 9.56 9.83 -6.43
C LYS A 198 10.62 9.04 -5.65
N ILE A 199 11.29 9.68 -4.70
CA ILE A 199 12.36 9.06 -3.90
C ILE A 199 11.79 7.89 -3.09
N GLN A 200 10.64 8.08 -2.46
CA GLN A 200 9.99 7.09 -1.62
C GLN A 200 9.48 5.91 -2.45
N ILE A 201 9.02 6.14 -3.67
CA ILE A 201 8.62 5.08 -4.62
C ILE A 201 9.85 4.28 -5.06
N ILE A 202 10.95 4.94 -5.41
CA ILE A 202 12.20 4.27 -5.81
C ILE A 202 12.76 3.43 -4.66
N ASN A 203 12.76 3.96 -3.44
CA ASN A 203 13.17 3.21 -2.25
C ASN A 203 12.29 1.97 -2.05
N ALA A 204 10.96 2.08 -2.20
CA ALA A 204 10.06 0.94 -2.06
C ALA A 204 10.39 -0.19 -3.05
N ILE A 205 10.69 0.17 -4.32
CA ILE A 205 11.05 -0.78 -5.37
C ILE A 205 12.43 -1.40 -5.10
N ASN A 206 13.43 -0.60 -4.74
CA ASN A 206 14.79 -1.07 -4.49
C ASN A 206 14.90 -1.98 -3.25
N CYS A 207 14.13 -1.66 -2.21
CA CYS A 207 14.15 -2.39 -0.94
C CYS A 207 13.13 -3.54 -0.87
N ASP A 208 12.33 -3.76 -1.93
CA ASP A 208 11.21 -4.71 -1.99
C ASP A 208 10.31 -4.63 -0.73
N MET A 209 9.97 -3.39 -0.34
CA MET A 209 9.22 -3.14 0.88
C MET A 209 7.80 -2.67 0.58
N SER A 210 6.82 -3.30 1.24
CA SER A 210 5.40 -2.97 1.12
C SER A 210 4.77 -2.80 2.49
N ASN A 211 3.66 -2.04 2.58
CA ASN A 211 2.93 -1.87 3.83
C ASN A 211 1.93 -3.00 4.10
N ALA A 212 2.01 -4.11 3.36
CA ALA A 212 1.04 -5.20 3.41
C ALA A 212 0.92 -5.86 4.81
N LEU A 213 2.00 -5.91 5.59
CA LEU A 213 1.96 -6.41 6.97
C LEU A 213 1.19 -5.48 7.91
N ALA A 214 1.25 -4.16 7.68
CA ALA A 214 0.44 -3.18 8.39
C ALA A 214 -1.04 -3.32 8.00
N GLU A 215 -1.34 -3.44 6.70
CA GLU A 215 -2.70 -3.68 6.20
C GLU A 215 -3.31 -4.99 6.74
N ALA A 216 -2.52 -6.07 6.77
CA ALA A 216 -2.94 -7.35 7.33
C ALA A 216 -3.25 -7.23 8.83
N THR A 217 -2.37 -6.54 9.58
CA THR A 217 -2.61 -6.24 11.00
C THR A 217 -3.88 -5.41 11.18
N ASN A 218 -4.10 -4.40 10.35
CA ASN A 218 -5.31 -3.59 10.37
C ASN A 218 -6.57 -4.40 10.08
N THR A 219 -6.49 -5.34 9.13
CA THR A 219 -7.59 -6.26 8.83
C THR A 219 -7.91 -7.15 10.04
N HIS A 220 -6.89 -7.68 10.73
CA HIS A 220 -7.07 -8.45 11.95
C HIS A 220 -7.70 -7.62 13.08
N LEU A 221 -7.24 -6.39 13.28
CA LEU A 221 -7.79 -5.51 14.32
C LEU A 221 -9.25 -5.13 14.02
N ARG A 222 -9.61 -4.90 12.75
CA ARG A 222 -11.02 -4.71 12.35
C ARG A 222 -11.87 -5.95 12.64
N ALA A 223 -11.34 -7.14 12.36
CA ALA A 223 -12.00 -8.40 12.68
C ALA A 223 -12.17 -8.61 14.20
N LEU A 224 -11.16 -8.25 14.99
CA LEU A 224 -11.21 -8.27 16.45
C LEU A 224 -12.32 -7.35 16.96
N THR A 225 -12.36 -6.09 16.51
CA THR A 225 -13.43 -5.15 16.86
C THR A 225 -14.81 -5.69 16.52
N LYS A 226 -14.96 -6.31 15.35
CA LYS A 226 -16.24 -6.93 14.95
C LYS A 226 -16.63 -8.09 15.88
N ARG A 227 -15.68 -8.95 16.26
CA ARG A 227 -15.91 -10.10 17.16
C ARG A 227 -16.22 -9.69 18.59
N SER A 228 -15.69 -8.54 19.03
CA SER A 228 -15.96 -7.98 20.35
C SER A 228 -17.29 -7.19 20.42
N TYR A 229 -18.07 -7.13 19.33
CA TYR A 229 -19.25 -6.27 19.20
C TYR A 229 -18.96 -4.77 19.38
N GLY A 230 -17.73 -4.35 19.03
CA GLY A 230 -17.24 -3.00 19.25
C GLY A 230 -16.52 -2.84 20.60
N PHE A 231 -15.69 -1.81 20.70
CA PHE A 231 -15.04 -1.42 21.94
C PHE A 231 -15.63 -0.09 22.43
N HIS A 232 -15.78 0.05 23.75
CA HIS A 232 -16.30 1.27 24.36
C HIS A 232 -15.33 2.45 24.33
N SER A 233 -14.03 2.18 24.28
CA SER A 233 -12.99 3.21 24.29
C SER A 233 -11.84 2.87 23.37
N ALA A 234 -11.04 3.90 23.12
CA ALA A 234 -9.81 3.80 22.39
C ALA A 234 -8.89 2.71 23.01
N ASP A 235 -8.60 2.90 24.29
CA ASP A 235 -7.62 2.12 25.04
C ASP A 235 -7.93 0.63 25.08
N ALA A 236 -9.21 0.23 25.05
CA ALA A 236 -9.58 -1.17 25.09
C ALA A 236 -9.10 -1.94 23.86
N LEU A 237 -9.21 -1.39 22.65
CA LEU A 237 -8.64 -2.04 21.46
C LEU A 237 -7.11 -2.02 21.51
N ILE A 238 -6.52 -0.89 21.89
CA ILE A 238 -5.06 -0.72 21.97
C ILE A 238 -4.46 -1.72 22.96
N ALA A 239 -5.10 -1.98 24.10
CA ALA A 239 -4.67 -2.98 25.07
C ALA A 239 -4.78 -4.42 24.52
N MET A 240 -5.82 -4.71 23.74
CA MET A 240 -6.04 -6.03 23.14
C MET A 240 -5.16 -6.31 21.92
N ALA A 241 -4.71 -5.28 21.23
CA ALA A 241 -3.96 -5.41 19.99
C ALA A 241 -2.58 -6.09 20.18
N PRO A 242 -1.74 -5.74 21.19
CA PRO A 242 -0.49 -6.43 21.48
C PRO A 242 -0.67 -7.89 21.92
N LEU A 243 -1.77 -8.22 22.60
CA LEU A 243 -2.08 -9.60 23.04
C LEU A 243 -2.34 -10.53 21.85
N THR A 244 -2.93 -10.00 20.78
CA THR A 244 -3.30 -10.77 19.60
C THR A 244 -2.26 -10.69 18.48
N ARG A 245 -1.56 -9.56 18.35
CA ARG A 245 -0.65 -9.27 17.22
C ARG A 245 0.75 -8.83 17.64
N GLY A 246 0.96 -8.37 18.87
CA GLY A 246 2.28 -7.93 19.37
C GLY A 246 3.13 -9.05 19.96
N GLY A 247 2.53 -10.24 20.20
CA GLY A 247 3.24 -11.37 20.78
C GLY A 247 3.45 -11.25 22.30
N VAL A 248 2.75 -10.33 22.95
CA VAL A 248 2.74 -10.21 24.42
C VAL A 248 2.11 -11.45 25.01
N ARG A 249 2.80 -12.06 25.97
CA ARG A 249 2.34 -13.23 26.72
C ARG A 249 2.35 -12.87 28.21
N PRO A 250 1.28 -12.25 28.73
CA PRO A 250 1.24 -11.89 30.14
C PRO A 250 1.31 -13.17 30.98
N ALA A 251 2.01 -13.12 32.10
CA ALA A 251 2.03 -14.22 33.05
C ALA A 251 0.60 -14.41 33.59
N LEU A 252 0.04 -15.59 33.37
CA LEU A 252 -1.31 -15.88 33.85
C LEU A 252 -1.27 -16.19 35.35
N PRO A 253 -2.28 -15.81 36.15
CA PRO A 253 -2.27 -16.02 37.61
C PRO A 253 -2.06 -17.49 38.04
N HIS A 254 -2.42 -18.44 37.18
CA HIS A 254 -2.30 -19.88 37.42
C HIS A 254 -1.00 -20.50 36.86
N GLN A 255 -0.19 -19.74 36.11
CA GLN A 255 1.09 -20.22 35.60
C GLN A 255 2.15 -20.09 36.69
N GLN A 256 2.36 -21.16 37.45
CA GLN A 256 3.56 -21.28 38.29
C GLN A 256 4.79 -21.27 37.37
N THR A 257 5.68 -20.30 37.57
CA THR A 257 6.96 -20.20 36.86
C THR A 257 7.86 -21.37 37.26
N ARG A 258 7.79 -22.49 36.52
CA ARG A 258 8.82 -23.53 36.62
C ARG A 258 10.05 -23.09 35.85
N PRO A 259 11.27 -23.19 36.41
CA PRO A 259 12.49 -22.86 35.69
C PRO A 259 12.66 -23.82 34.51
N ILE A 260 12.77 -23.28 33.31
CA ILE A 260 12.95 -24.05 32.07
C ILE A 260 14.40 -24.57 32.05
N LYS A 261 14.58 -25.88 32.24
CA LYS A 261 15.83 -26.57 31.85
C LYS A 261 15.88 -26.67 30.33
N GLY A 262 17.03 -26.29 29.76
CA GLY A 262 17.26 -26.15 28.33
C GLY A 262 17.02 -27.44 27.52
N SER A 263 16.42 -27.26 26.34
CA SER A 263 16.56 -28.11 25.15
C SER A 263 16.12 -27.24 23.97
N GLY A 264 16.98 -26.96 23.00
CA GLY A 264 17.30 -27.88 21.92
C GLY A 264 16.53 -27.41 20.68
N GLY A 265 17.18 -26.56 19.87
CA GLY A 265 16.57 -25.94 18.70
C GLY A 265 16.10 -26.95 17.64
N ARG A 266 15.04 -26.61 16.92
CA ARG A 266 14.75 -27.14 15.60
C ARG A 266 14.34 -26.02 14.65
N THR A 267 15.07 -25.97 13.57
CA THR A 267 14.98 -25.10 12.40
C THR A 267 13.88 -25.57 11.44
N GLY A 268 13.27 -24.60 10.75
CA GLY A 268 12.94 -24.70 9.33
C GLY A 268 11.56 -25.26 8.94
N VAL A 269 10.65 -24.36 8.53
CA VAL A 269 9.83 -24.56 7.32
C VAL A 269 9.71 -23.19 6.62
N ARG A 270 10.29 -23.10 5.42
CA ARG A 270 10.29 -21.93 4.54
C ARG A 270 9.17 -22.17 3.52
N THR A 271 8.05 -21.46 3.61
CA THR A 271 6.98 -21.53 2.60
C THR A 271 7.31 -20.57 1.45
N GLN A 272 7.64 -21.17 0.33
CA GLN A 272 7.99 -20.58 -0.95
C GLN A 272 6.69 -20.19 -1.68
N TRP A 273 6.45 -18.89 -1.88
CA TRP A 273 5.38 -18.41 -2.76
C TRP A 273 5.93 -18.27 -4.19
N GLN A 274 5.67 -19.27 -5.03
CA GLN A 274 5.93 -19.23 -6.47
C GLN A 274 4.89 -18.33 -7.16
N LYS A 275 5.34 -17.20 -7.73
CA LYS A 275 4.57 -16.42 -8.71
C LYS A 275 4.64 -17.12 -10.07
N ARG A 276 3.49 -17.52 -10.63
CA ARG A 276 3.35 -17.82 -12.07
C ARG A 276 3.17 -16.51 -12.83
N SER A 277 3.97 -16.34 -13.87
CA SER A 277 4.02 -15.20 -14.77
C SER A 277 3.41 -15.59 -16.09
N ASP A 278 2.39 -14.88 -16.55
CA ASP A 278 2.04 -14.79 -17.98
C ASP A 278 1.63 -13.35 -18.30
N TYR A 279 2.55 -12.58 -18.90
CA TYR A 279 2.26 -11.27 -19.52
C TYR A 279 3.12 -11.14 -20.78
N VAL A 280 2.64 -11.71 -21.88
CA VAL A 280 3.12 -11.43 -23.24
C VAL A 280 2.03 -10.63 -23.95
N ALA A 281 2.09 -9.30 -23.83
CA ALA A 281 1.35 -8.36 -24.70
C ALA A 281 1.78 -6.88 -24.55
N LEU A 282 2.51 -6.48 -23.51
CA LEU A 282 2.87 -5.07 -23.26
C LEU A 282 4.26 -4.65 -23.79
N GLN A 283 4.97 -5.53 -24.52
CA GLN A 283 6.36 -5.30 -24.93
C GLN A 283 6.56 -4.24 -26.03
N ARG A 284 5.52 -3.71 -26.66
CA ARG A 284 5.68 -2.76 -27.79
C ARG A 284 5.51 -1.28 -27.44
N PHE A 285 5.15 -0.94 -26.20
CA PHE A 285 4.91 0.47 -25.84
C PHE A 285 6.03 1.10 -24.99
N CYS A 286 6.95 0.33 -24.40
CA CYS A 286 8.04 0.86 -23.56
C CYS A 286 9.36 1.16 -24.32
N GLN A 287 9.41 0.98 -25.65
CA GLN A 287 10.63 1.16 -26.45
C GLN A 287 10.55 2.28 -27.50
N ARG A 288 9.64 3.24 -27.36
CA ARG A 288 9.65 4.47 -28.16
C ARG A 288 9.41 5.69 -27.29
#